data_AF-A0A969UFD2-F1
#
_entry.id   AF-A0A969UFD2-F1
#
_cell.length_a   1.000
_cell.length_b   1.000
_cell.length_c   1.000
_cell.angle_alpha   90.00
_cell.angle_beta   90.00
_cell.angle_gamma   90.00
#
_symmetry.space_group_name_H-M   'P 1'
#
loop_
_entity.id
_entity.type
_entity.pdbx_description
1 polymer ?
#
loop_
_entity_poly.entity_id
_entity_poly.type
_entity_poly.pdbx_seq_one_letter_code
_entity_poly.pdbx_strand_id
1 'polypeptide(L)'
;MPHKPQIAFDQVPPKSPSNLAVLPETLQAALAQIELMVLTLHHGAAPIHALYLDLNVGRHVRHVCDHAQALLDGVAAAQINYNFRTRDSETERSSAFALALIASLKTRLGALHACDTPHAIQVLSEMSFADAQSGEFQSTLARELLYLINHTIHHAAYIKLLLSHAG
;
A
#
# COMPACT_ATOMS: atom_id res chain seq x y z
N MET A 1 16.34 -23.19 -56.88
CA MET A 1 16.35 -22.40 -55.63
C MET A 1 14.91 -22.25 -55.15
N PRO A 2 14.53 -22.72 -53.95
CA PRO A 2 13.15 -22.62 -53.49
C PRO A 2 12.89 -21.27 -52.77
N HIS A 3 11.76 -20.66 -53.07
CA HIS A 3 11.23 -19.46 -52.42
C HIS A 3 10.87 -19.75 -50.95
N LYS A 4 11.32 -18.90 -50.02
CA LYS A 4 10.83 -18.88 -48.62
C LYS A 4 9.51 -18.09 -48.55
N PRO A 5 8.48 -18.57 -47.82
CA PRO A 5 7.26 -17.82 -47.59
C PRO A 5 7.50 -16.69 -46.58
N GLN A 6 6.95 -15.53 -46.87
CA GLN A 6 6.93 -14.36 -45.98
C GLN A 6 5.79 -14.54 -44.97
N ILE A 7 6.12 -14.73 -43.71
CA ILE A 7 5.14 -14.82 -42.61
C ILE A 7 4.72 -13.39 -42.26
N ALA A 8 3.43 -13.09 -42.42
CA ALA A 8 2.84 -11.83 -42.02
C ALA A 8 2.86 -11.71 -40.49
N PHE A 9 3.54 -10.68 -39.97
CA PHE A 9 3.46 -10.34 -38.56
C PHE A 9 2.11 -9.68 -38.29
N ASP A 10 1.22 -10.49 -37.73
CA ASP A 10 0.22 -10.19 -36.70
C ASP A 10 -0.29 -8.75 -36.59
N GLN A 11 -1.59 -8.63 -36.82
CA GLN A 11 -2.39 -7.52 -36.31
C GLN A 11 -2.20 -7.41 -34.80
N VAL A 12 -1.73 -6.25 -34.33
CA VAL A 12 -1.63 -5.95 -32.91
C VAL A 12 -3.03 -6.02 -32.30
N PRO A 13 -3.32 -6.93 -31.36
CA PRO A 13 -4.62 -6.97 -30.71
C PRO A 13 -4.88 -5.67 -29.95
N PRO A 14 -6.14 -5.24 -29.77
CA PRO A 14 -6.45 -4.04 -29.00
C PRO A 14 -5.81 -4.15 -27.61
N LYS A 15 -5.05 -3.14 -27.20
CA LYS A 15 -4.43 -3.09 -25.87
C LYS A 15 -5.52 -3.24 -24.83
N SER A 16 -5.52 -4.36 -24.11
CA SER A 16 -6.12 -4.46 -22.77
C SER A 16 -5.70 -3.22 -21.97
N PRO A 17 -6.55 -2.66 -21.09
CA PRO A 17 -6.12 -1.57 -20.21
C PRO A 17 -4.80 -2.00 -19.56
N SER A 18 -3.76 -1.17 -19.68
CA SER A 18 -2.44 -1.52 -19.18
C SER A 18 -2.55 -1.86 -17.69
N ASN A 19 -1.87 -2.90 -17.20
CA ASN A 19 -1.85 -3.26 -15.77
C ASN A 19 -1.45 -2.08 -14.85
N LEU A 20 -0.85 -1.01 -15.40
CA LEU A 20 -0.51 0.21 -14.70
C LEU A 20 -1.72 1.09 -14.34
N ALA A 21 -2.77 1.05 -15.16
CA ALA A 21 -3.96 1.89 -14.99
C ALA A 21 -4.84 1.43 -13.82
N VAL A 22 -4.65 0.21 -13.33
CA VAL A 22 -5.43 -0.37 -12.22
C VAL A 22 -4.68 -0.35 -10.89
N LEU A 23 -3.47 0.23 -10.83
CA LEU A 23 -2.62 0.21 -9.63
C LEU A 23 -3.24 0.98 -8.45
N PRO A 24 -3.83 2.18 -8.61
CA PRO A 24 -4.52 2.85 -7.51
C PRO A 24 -5.68 2.01 -6.95
N GLU A 25 -6.52 1.43 -7.81
CA GLU A 25 -7.64 0.58 -7.42
C GLU A 25 -7.16 -0.72 -6.74
N THR A 26 -6.05 -1.27 -7.21
CA THR A 26 -5.43 -2.46 -6.60
C THR A 26 -4.91 -2.14 -5.20
N LEU A 27 -4.31 -0.97 -4.99
CA LEU A 27 -3.91 -0.52 -3.65
C LEU A 27 -5.12 -0.26 -2.75
N GLN A 28 -6.21 0.33 -3.28
CA GLN A 28 -7.46 0.47 -2.53
C GLN A 28 -8.03 -0.88 -2.10
N ALA A 29 -7.99 -1.89 -2.96
CA ALA A 29 -8.43 -3.25 -2.63
C ALA A 29 -7.54 -3.89 -1.54
N ALA A 30 -6.22 -3.69 -1.60
CA ALA A 30 -5.30 -4.14 -0.56
C ALA A 30 -5.59 -3.46 0.80
N LEU A 31 -5.85 -2.15 0.81
CA LEU A 31 -6.27 -1.42 2.02
C LEU A 31 -7.64 -1.89 2.53
N ALA A 32 -8.59 -2.22 1.66
CA ALA A 32 -9.88 -2.77 2.05
C ALA A 32 -9.73 -4.14 2.74
N GLN A 33 -8.71 -4.92 2.39
CA GLN A 33 -8.43 -6.18 3.09
C GLN A 33 -7.93 -5.95 4.53
N ILE A 34 -7.11 -4.92 4.76
CA ILE A 34 -6.71 -4.49 6.10
C ILE A 34 -7.93 -3.97 6.86
N GLU A 35 -8.75 -3.12 6.24
CA GLU A 35 -9.98 -2.58 6.81
C GLU A 35 -10.91 -3.69 7.31
N LEU A 36 -11.12 -4.75 6.53
CA LEU A 36 -11.96 -5.89 6.90
C LEU A 36 -11.42 -6.63 8.14
N MET A 37 -10.11 -6.80 8.25
CA MET A 37 -9.47 -7.39 9.44
C MET A 37 -9.70 -6.49 10.66
N VAL A 38 -9.51 -5.18 10.51
CA VAL A 38 -9.71 -4.22 11.61
C VAL A 38 -11.18 -4.14 12.01
N LEU A 39 -12.14 -4.20 11.08
CA LEU A 39 -13.58 -4.25 11.37
C LEU A 39 -13.95 -5.49 12.18
N THR A 40 -13.35 -6.65 11.86
CA THR A 40 -13.59 -7.89 12.60
C THR A 40 -13.14 -7.77 14.06
N LEU A 41 -11.99 -7.15 14.30
CA LEU A 41 -11.52 -6.86 15.66
C LEU A 41 -12.39 -5.79 16.33
N HIS A 42 -12.73 -4.72 15.61
CA HIS A 42 -13.49 -3.58 16.13
C HIS A 42 -14.89 -3.99 16.63
N HIS A 43 -15.59 -4.85 15.89
CA HIS A 43 -16.93 -5.34 16.23
C HIS A 43 -16.91 -6.64 17.05
N GLY A 44 -15.74 -7.21 17.30
CA GLY A 44 -15.60 -8.39 18.13
C GLY A 44 -16.00 -8.14 19.58
N ALA A 45 -16.34 -9.21 20.30
CA ALA A 45 -16.49 -9.14 21.75
C ALA A 45 -15.18 -8.65 22.41
N ALA A 46 -15.26 -8.17 23.66
CA ALA A 46 -14.12 -7.53 24.34
C ALA A 46 -12.77 -8.28 24.23
N PRO A 47 -12.70 -9.63 24.36
CA PRO A 47 -11.43 -10.35 24.17
C PRO A 47 -10.88 -10.26 22.74
N ILE A 48 -11.75 -10.30 21.73
CA ILE A 48 -11.36 -10.19 20.32
C ILE A 48 -10.97 -8.75 19.97
N HIS A 49 -11.68 -7.77 20.53
CA HIS A 49 -11.34 -6.35 20.38
C HIS A 49 -9.96 -6.03 20.95
N ALA A 50 -9.62 -6.60 22.10
CA ALA A 50 -8.33 -6.41 22.77
C ALA A 50 -7.13 -6.90 21.92
N LEU A 51 -7.31 -7.92 21.07
CA LEU A 51 -6.26 -8.43 20.17
C LEU A 51 -5.66 -7.36 19.25
N TYR A 52 -6.41 -6.30 18.96
CA TYR A 52 -5.90 -5.16 18.20
C TYR A 52 -4.63 -4.56 18.83
N LEU A 53 -4.65 -4.44 20.16
CA LEU A 53 -3.56 -3.93 20.99
C LEU A 53 -2.60 -5.06 21.37
N ASP A 54 -3.14 -6.15 21.92
CA ASP A 54 -2.35 -7.21 22.57
C ASP A 54 -1.37 -7.89 21.60
N LEU A 55 -1.73 -8.00 20.33
CA LEU A 55 -0.91 -8.60 19.29
C LEU A 55 -0.19 -7.56 18.42
N ASN A 56 -0.21 -6.28 18.79
CA ASN A 56 0.37 -5.18 18.01
C ASN A 56 -0.19 -5.07 16.58
N VAL A 57 -1.43 -5.53 16.33
CA VAL A 57 -2.09 -5.36 15.02
C VAL A 57 -2.15 -3.88 14.64
N GLY A 58 -2.46 -3.01 15.61
CA GLY A 58 -2.45 -1.56 15.41
C GLY A 58 -1.12 -1.01 14.88
N ARG A 59 0.03 -1.56 15.29
CA ARG A 59 1.35 -1.13 14.78
C ARG A 59 1.52 -1.45 13.30
N HIS A 60 1.04 -2.61 12.84
CA HIS A 60 1.09 -2.99 11.42
C HIS A 60 0.12 -2.17 10.57
N VAL A 61 -1.10 -1.95 11.07
CA VAL A 61 -2.09 -1.12 10.39
C VAL A 61 -1.56 0.31 10.23
N ARG A 62 -1.02 0.88 11.31
CA ARG A 62 -0.39 2.20 11.28
C ARG A 62 0.77 2.26 10.29
N HIS A 63 1.64 1.25 10.26
CA HIS A 63 2.77 1.24 9.32
C HIS A 63 2.33 1.29 7.85
N VAL A 64 1.32 0.49 7.48
CA VAL A 64 0.72 0.54 6.14
C VAL A 64 0.10 1.91 5.85
N CYS A 65 -0.63 2.49 6.82
CA CYS A 65 -1.25 3.80 6.66
C CYS A 65 -0.23 4.93 6.52
N ASP A 66 0.85 4.93 7.31
CA ASP A 66 1.95 5.89 7.22
C ASP A 66 2.55 5.89 5.80
N HIS A 67 2.77 4.70 5.22
CA HIS A 67 3.33 4.59 3.88
C HIS A 67 2.37 5.07 2.78
N ALA A 68 1.08 4.72 2.87
CA ALA A 68 0.07 5.22 1.95
C ALA A 68 -0.10 6.74 2.05
N GLN A 69 -0.06 7.29 3.26
CA GLN A 69 -0.09 8.71 3.53
C GLN A 69 1.13 9.42 2.92
N ALA A 70 2.34 8.89 3.13
CA ALA A 70 3.58 9.43 2.57
C ALA A 70 3.56 9.49 1.03
N LEU A 71 3.01 8.46 0.36
CA LEU A 71 2.79 8.49 -1.09
C LEU A 71 1.85 9.63 -1.49
N LEU A 72 0.66 9.70 -0.87
CA LEU A 72 -0.38 10.64 -1.27
C LEU A 72 -0.01 12.10 -0.97
N ASP A 73 0.76 12.35 0.09
CA ASP A 73 1.24 13.69 0.44
C ASP A 73 2.44 14.10 -0.43
N GLY A 74 3.26 13.12 -0.83
CA GLY A 74 4.52 13.35 -1.53
C GLY A 74 4.43 13.38 -3.06
N VAL A 75 3.42 12.72 -3.64
CA VAL A 75 3.35 12.50 -5.10
C VAL A 75 3.29 13.80 -5.90
N ALA A 76 2.54 14.81 -5.44
CA ALA A 76 2.42 16.09 -6.13
C ALA A 76 3.74 16.88 -6.16
N ALA A 77 4.58 16.71 -5.14
CA ALA A 77 5.90 17.31 -5.03
C ALA A 77 7.02 16.44 -5.63
N ALA A 78 6.70 15.28 -6.20
CA ALA A 78 7.65 14.27 -6.68
C ALA A 78 8.66 13.81 -5.59
N GLN A 79 8.27 13.86 -4.32
CA GLN A 79 9.12 13.52 -3.18
C GLN A 79 8.35 12.71 -2.15
N ILE A 80 8.73 11.45 -1.94
CA ILE A 80 8.09 10.56 -0.96
C ILE A 80 9.10 10.24 0.13
N ASN A 81 8.70 10.37 1.39
CA ASN A 81 9.51 10.00 2.53
C ASN A 81 8.80 8.92 3.35
N TYR A 82 9.16 7.65 3.13
CA TYR A 82 8.58 6.52 3.87
C TYR A 82 9.08 6.42 5.31
N ASN A 83 10.11 7.18 5.68
CA ASN A 83 10.61 7.19 7.06
C ASN A 83 9.72 8.03 7.97
N PHE A 84 8.86 8.89 7.40
CA PHE A 84 7.91 9.67 8.18
C PHE A 84 6.84 8.75 8.76
N ARG A 85 7.02 8.38 10.03
CA ARG A 85 6.22 7.38 10.72
C ARG A 85 5.63 7.93 12.01
N THR A 86 4.33 7.78 12.17
CA THR A 86 3.56 8.27 13.33
C THR A 86 3.55 7.20 14.44
N ARG A 87 4.73 6.87 14.97
CA ARG A 87 4.88 5.91 16.09
C ARG A 87 4.10 6.39 17.33
N ASP A 88 3.53 5.45 18.09
CA ASP A 88 2.71 5.71 19.28
C ASP A 88 1.45 6.57 19.01
N SER A 89 0.98 6.61 17.76
CA SER A 89 -0.21 7.37 17.35
C SER A 89 -1.53 6.75 17.82
N GLU A 90 -2.62 7.52 17.70
CA GLU A 90 -4.00 7.03 17.85
C GLU A 90 -4.29 5.82 16.95
N THR A 91 -3.73 5.78 15.74
CA THR A 91 -3.88 4.65 14.81
C THR A 91 -3.40 3.34 15.41
N GLU A 92 -2.37 3.33 16.27
CA GLU A 92 -1.92 2.09 16.91
C GLU A 92 -2.86 1.64 18.03
N ARG A 93 -3.58 2.58 18.64
CA ARG A 93 -4.30 2.37 19.90
C ARG A 93 -5.81 2.25 19.73
N SER A 94 -6.35 2.75 18.62
CA SER A 94 -7.77 2.84 18.36
C SER A 94 -8.12 2.25 16.99
N SER A 95 -8.77 1.09 17.01
CA SER A 95 -9.30 0.47 15.79
C SER A 95 -10.29 1.38 15.07
N ALA A 96 -11.07 2.20 15.79
CA ALA A 96 -11.97 3.19 15.20
C ALA A 96 -11.20 4.28 14.43
N PHE A 97 -10.12 4.82 15.02
CA PHE A 97 -9.29 5.82 14.35
C PHE A 97 -8.62 5.24 13.10
N ALA A 98 -8.10 4.01 13.20
CA ALA A 98 -7.51 3.31 12.07
C ALA A 98 -8.50 3.10 10.92
N LEU A 99 -9.75 2.70 11.21
CA LEU A 99 -10.79 2.56 10.19
C LEU A 99 -11.08 3.89 9.47
N ALA A 100 -11.22 4.97 10.23
CA ALA A 100 -11.45 6.30 9.64
C ALA A 100 -10.27 6.73 8.75
N LEU A 101 -9.04 6.48 9.17
CA LEU A 101 -7.84 6.77 8.38
C LEU A 101 -7.79 5.93 7.09
N ILE A 102 -8.03 4.63 7.17
CA ILE A 102 -8.05 3.75 5.99
C ILE A 102 -9.12 4.19 4.99
N ALA A 103 -10.32 4.54 5.46
CA ALA A 103 -11.39 5.05 4.61
C ALA A 103 -10.96 6.33 3.87
N SER A 104 -10.36 7.29 4.59
CA SER A 104 -9.83 8.53 4.01
C SER A 104 -8.75 8.27 2.95
N LEU A 105 -7.78 7.38 3.24
CA LEU A 105 -6.72 7.00 2.31
C LEU A 105 -7.28 6.36 1.04
N LYS A 106 -8.27 5.46 1.17
CA LYS A 106 -8.94 4.86 0.02
C LYS A 106 -9.64 5.92 -0.83
N THR A 107 -10.38 6.86 -0.24
CA THR A 107 -11.01 7.95 -0.99
C THR A 107 -9.98 8.78 -1.76
N ARG A 108 -8.86 9.14 -1.12
CA ARG A 108 -7.79 9.92 -1.76
C ARG A 108 -7.12 9.18 -2.91
N LEU A 109 -6.89 7.87 -2.77
CA LEU A 109 -6.37 7.03 -3.85
C LEU A 109 -7.31 6.99 -5.06
N GLY A 110 -8.62 6.98 -4.83
CA GLY A 110 -9.62 7.01 -5.91
C GLY A 110 -9.67 8.33 -6.67
N ALA A 111 -9.13 9.40 -6.08
CA ALA A 111 -9.00 10.72 -6.70
C ALA A 111 -7.63 10.93 -7.37
N LEU A 112 -6.76 9.91 -7.40
CA LEU A 112 -5.43 10.02 -8.00
C LEU A 112 -5.53 9.90 -9.53
N HIS A 113 -5.34 11.01 -10.24
CA HIS A 113 -5.41 11.03 -11.71
C HIS A 113 -4.04 10.84 -12.35
N ALA A 114 -3.95 10.01 -13.40
CA ALA A 114 -2.69 9.75 -14.10
C ALA A 114 -2.03 11.02 -14.68
N CYS A 115 -2.82 12.01 -15.08
CA CYS A 115 -2.34 13.28 -15.66
C CYS A 115 -1.61 14.18 -14.66
N ASP A 116 -1.83 13.97 -13.35
CA ASP A 116 -1.31 14.83 -12.29
C ASP A 116 0.00 14.28 -11.69
N THR A 117 0.62 13.31 -12.36
CA THR A 117 1.68 12.49 -11.77
C THR A 117 3.03 12.78 -12.41
N PRO A 118 4.08 13.03 -11.61
CA PRO A 118 5.40 13.33 -12.15
C PRO A 118 6.01 12.10 -12.81
N HIS A 119 6.83 12.33 -13.85
CA HIS A 119 7.50 11.27 -14.60
C HIS A 119 8.55 10.52 -13.77
N ALA A 120 9.14 11.19 -12.77
CA ALA A 120 10.10 10.64 -11.83
C ALA A 120 9.75 11.11 -10.41
N ILE A 121 10.00 10.25 -9.43
CA ILE A 121 9.76 10.51 -8.00
C ILE A 121 11.04 10.20 -7.25
N GLN A 122 11.45 11.12 -6.36
CA GLN A 122 12.51 10.90 -5.40
C GLN A 122 11.93 10.25 -4.14
N VAL A 123 12.47 9.12 -3.72
CA VAL A 123 12.04 8.37 -2.54
C VAL A 123 13.14 8.37 -1.50
N LEU A 124 12.82 8.74 -0.27
CA LEU A 124 13.66 8.52 0.91
C LEU A 124 13.14 7.30 1.67
N SER A 125 14.02 6.31 1.86
CA SER A 125 13.69 5.08 2.59
C SER A 125 14.85 4.65 3.47
N GLU A 126 14.53 4.14 4.66
CA GLU A 126 15.45 3.43 5.52
C GLU A 126 15.91 2.13 4.86
N MET A 127 17.19 1.81 5.04
CA MET A 127 17.87 0.63 4.52
C MET A 127 18.51 -0.21 5.62
N SER A 128 18.35 0.17 6.89
CA SER A 128 18.95 -0.51 8.03
C SER A 128 17.90 -0.87 9.07
N PHE A 129 18.13 -1.99 9.76
CA PHE A 129 17.31 -2.40 10.90
C PHE A 129 17.45 -1.49 12.14
N ALA A 130 18.47 -0.63 12.18
CA ALA A 130 18.76 0.24 13.32
C ALA A 130 18.80 1.70 12.85
N ASP A 131 17.67 2.28 12.43
CA ASP A 131 17.30 3.70 12.20
C ASP A 131 18.42 4.70 11.75
N ALA A 132 19.55 4.24 11.22
CA ALA A 132 20.78 5.03 11.06
C ALA A 132 21.26 5.12 9.62
N GLN A 133 20.67 4.34 8.70
CA GLN A 133 20.96 4.43 7.28
C GLN A 133 19.68 4.58 6.46
N SER A 134 19.55 5.75 5.84
CA SER A 134 18.52 6.04 4.83
C SER A 134 19.17 6.34 3.50
N GLY A 135 18.47 6.04 2.42
CA GLY A 135 18.92 6.23 1.05
C GLY A 135 17.88 6.97 0.23
N GLU A 136 18.37 7.77 -0.71
CA GLU A 136 17.58 8.45 -1.72
C GLU A 136 17.59 7.64 -3.02
N PHE A 137 16.41 7.36 -3.56
CA PHE A 137 16.21 6.55 -4.76
C PHE A 137 15.30 7.22 -5.79
N GLN A 138 15.64 7.07 -7.06
CA GLN A 138 14.78 7.44 -8.17
C GLN A 138 13.73 6.35 -8.42
N SER A 139 12.48 6.75 -8.59
CA SER A 139 11.36 5.85 -8.83
C SER A 139 10.30 6.49 -9.73
N THR A 140 9.17 5.81 -9.90
CA THR A 140 7.98 6.29 -10.60
C THR A 140 6.74 6.00 -9.77
N LEU A 141 5.64 6.71 -10.02
CA LEU A 141 4.39 6.45 -9.29
C LEU A 141 3.95 4.98 -9.40
N ALA A 142 4.01 4.41 -10.60
CA ALA A 142 3.65 3.02 -10.82
C ALA A 142 4.50 2.05 -9.98
N ARG A 143 5.81 2.31 -9.87
CA ARG A 143 6.74 1.51 -9.07
C ARG A 143 6.45 1.60 -7.58
N GLU A 144 6.06 2.78 -7.11
CA GLU A 144 5.70 3.04 -5.70
C GLU A 144 4.34 2.47 -5.32
N LEU A 145 3.34 2.59 -6.19
CA LEU A 145 2.05 1.91 -6.00
C LEU A 145 2.21 0.39 -5.92
N LEU A 146 3.01 -0.21 -6.81
CA LEU A 146 3.31 -1.64 -6.77
C LEU A 146 4.03 -2.03 -5.46
N TYR A 147 4.98 -1.22 -5.00
CA TYR A 147 5.62 -1.42 -3.70
C TYR A 147 4.60 -1.43 -2.56
N LEU A 148 3.71 -0.44 -2.51
CA LEU A 148 2.69 -0.35 -1.47
C LEU A 148 1.68 -1.49 -1.52
N ILE A 149 1.30 -1.97 -2.71
CA ILE A 149 0.43 -3.14 -2.85
C ILE A 149 1.09 -4.36 -2.19
N ASN A 150 2.33 -4.66 -2.57
CA ASN A 150 3.07 -5.81 -2.03
C ASN A 150 3.34 -5.68 -0.53
N HIS A 151 3.67 -4.47 -0.08
CA HIS A 151 3.89 -4.15 1.33
C HIS A 151 2.60 -4.33 2.16
N THR A 152 1.47 -3.88 1.63
CA THR A 152 0.16 -4.04 2.28
C THR A 152 -0.25 -5.50 2.33
N ILE A 153 -0.05 -6.28 1.26
CA ILE A 153 -0.29 -7.73 1.23
C ILE A 153 0.57 -8.44 2.29
N HIS A 154 1.85 -8.07 2.39
CA HIS A 154 2.75 -8.61 3.41
C HIS A 154 2.22 -8.36 4.83
N HIS A 155 1.80 -7.14 5.14
CA HIS A 155 1.23 -6.81 6.45
C HIS A 155 -0.13 -7.49 6.70
N ALA A 156 -0.99 -7.62 5.69
CA ALA A 156 -2.23 -8.36 5.81
C ALA A 156 -1.96 -9.84 6.16
N ALA A 157 -0.99 -10.46 5.50
CA ALA A 157 -0.59 -11.84 5.80
C ALA A 157 -0.03 -11.97 7.22
N TYR A 158 0.79 -11.01 7.67
CA TYR A 158 1.37 -11.02 9.01
C TYR A 158 0.30 -10.82 10.10
N ILE A 159 -0.62 -9.87 9.91
CA ILE A 159 -1.77 -9.68 10.83
C ILE A 159 -2.60 -10.97 10.91
N LYS A 160 -2.90 -11.60 9.77
CA LYS A 160 -3.63 -12.87 9.75
C LYS A 160 -2.91 -13.96 10.53
N LEU A 161 -1.58 -14.03 10.41
CA LEU A 161 -0.75 -14.97 11.17
C LEU A 161 -0.80 -14.68 12.67
N LEU A 162 -0.68 -13.42 13.09
CA LEU A 162 -0.79 -13.04 14.50
C LEU A 162 -2.14 -13.48 15.08
N LEU A 163 -3.23 -13.19 14.36
CA LEU A 163 -4.59 -13.55 14.78
C LEU A 163 -4.82 -15.06 14.81
N SER A 164 -4.23 -15.85 13.91
CA SER A 164 -4.40 -17.31 13.93
C SER A 164 -3.74 -17.99 15.12
N HIS A 165 -2.80 -17.32 15.79
CA HIS A 165 -2.14 -17.82 17.01
C HIS A 165 -2.82 -17.33 18.29
N ALA A 166 -3.87 -16.51 18.19
CA ALA A 166 -4.56 -15.91 19.33
C ALA A 166 -5.51 -16.87 20.08
N GLY A 167 -5.79 -18.06 19.51
CA GLY A 167 -6.73 -19.03 20.06
C GLY A 167 -8.11 -18.93 19.41
#